data_AF-A0A933ZRI0-F1
#
_entry.id   AF-A0A933ZRI0-F1
#
_cell.length_a   1.000
_cell.length_b   1.000
_cell.length_c   1.000
_cell.angle_alpha   90.00
_cell.angle_beta   90.00
_cell.angle_gamma   90.00
#
_symmetry.space_group_name_H-M   'P 1'
#
loop_
_entity.id
_entity.type
_entity.pdbx_description
1 polymer ?
#
loop_
_entity_poly.entity_id
_entity_poly.type
_entity_poly.pdbx_seq_one_letter_code
_entity_poly.pdbx_strand_id
1 'polypeptide(L)'
;MGRAHTDREYEAELHRLREQLLLMGAKVEEMIAGSMRALVERDSELARRLIAFDDQIDTLEVETDELCLHVLARRQPVASDLRFLTTALKLVTDLERIGDLAVNTCERVLELNEEEPLTPYVDLPRMSERVQGMVREVLDAFVAGDADRARRVLTLDETIDELYGQLFRVLLTYMMENPRNIFRASRLQSIAKYLERIGDHATNIAEEVVFMIKGKDIRHGGAANLGAHPGVKGLPKGILFLCVHNSARSQMAEAWARRLLPSSVKILSAGSSFSSSTRSQMLTARSPMRSRSVTSLRAVVRKRRSEATGWRRARMRRQSSSVSTSRVSI
;
A
#
# COMPACT_ATOMS: atom_id res chain seq x y z
N MET A 1 -0.78 34.58 26.47
CA MET A 1 0.46 33.91 26.04
C MET A 1 0.26 32.43 25.64
N GLY A 2 -0.59 31.64 26.28
CA GLY A 2 -0.73 30.19 25.96
C GLY A 2 -1.18 29.82 24.53
N ARG A 3 -2.12 30.54 23.92
CA ARG A 3 -2.69 30.19 22.59
C ARG A 3 -1.65 30.25 21.45
N ALA A 4 -0.78 31.27 21.45
CA ALA A 4 0.25 31.45 20.44
C ALA A 4 1.39 30.43 20.52
N HIS A 5 1.65 29.86 21.70
CA HIS A 5 2.61 28.75 21.86
C HIS A 5 2.02 27.44 21.34
N THR A 6 0.74 27.17 21.65
CA THR A 6 0.00 26.00 21.17
C THR A 6 -0.07 25.92 19.65
N ASP A 7 -0.28 27.06 18.96
CA ASP A 7 -0.35 27.11 17.50
C ASP A 7 1.02 26.91 16.85
N ARG A 8 2.10 27.46 17.43
CA ARG A 8 3.48 27.25 16.94
C ARG A 8 3.95 25.81 17.07
N GLU A 9 3.62 25.15 18.19
CA GLU A 9 3.92 23.74 18.39
C GLU A 9 3.18 22.86 17.39
N TYR A 10 1.92 23.18 17.10
CA TYR A 10 1.11 22.43 16.13
C TYR A 10 1.66 22.58 14.71
N GLU A 11 2.00 23.80 14.28
CA GLU A 11 2.66 24.02 12.98
C GLU A 11 4.01 23.29 12.89
N ALA A 12 4.77 23.23 13.98
CA ALA A 12 6.01 22.47 14.04
C ALA A 12 5.78 20.95 13.92
N GLU A 13 4.73 20.41 14.55
CA GLU A 13 4.31 19.01 14.41
C GLU A 13 3.96 18.68 12.94
N LEU A 14 3.21 19.56 12.26
CA LEU A 14 2.88 19.41 10.84
C LEU A 14 4.10 19.54 9.93
N HIS A 15 5.02 20.45 10.24
CA HIS A 15 6.27 20.59 9.50
C HIS A 15 7.13 19.32 9.60
N ARG A 16 7.27 18.79 10.80
CA ARG A 16 8.02 17.55 11.05
C ARG A 16 7.45 16.37 10.27
N LEU A 17 6.12 16.27 10.17
CA LEU A 17 5.46 15.24 9.34
C LEU A 17 5.84 15.37 7.86
N ARG A 18 5.89 16.60 7.32
CA ARG A 18 6.33 16.82 5.93
C ARG A 18 7.78 16.40 5.73
N GLU A 19 8.66 16.74 6.66
CA GLU A 19 10.07 16.36 6.60
C GLU A 19 10.27 14.84 6.66
N GLN A 20 9.53 14.13 7.52
CA GLN A 20 9.60 12.67 7.61
C GLN A 20 9.11 12.00 6.32
N LEU A 21 8.00 12.45 5.75
CA LEU A 21 7.49 11.95 4.46
C LEU A 21 8.50 12.15 3.33
N LEU A 22 9.14 13.32 3.27
CA LEU A 22 10.17 13.61 2.28
C LEU A 22 11.43 12.77 2.46
N LEU A 23 11.86 12.57 3.70
CA LEU A 23 12.98 11.69 4.01
C LEU A 23 12.70 10.26 3.59
N MET A 24 11.49 9.76 3.89
CA MET A 24 11.05 8.43 3.47
C MET A 24 11.02 8.31 1.94
N GLY A 25 10.48 9.32 1.26
CA GLY A 25 10.48 9.41 -0.21
C GLY A 25 11.89 9.37 -0.82
N ALA A 26 12.84 10.13 -0.27
CA ALA A 26 14.22 10.14 -0.73
C ALA A 26 14.90 8.77 -0.56
N LYS A 27 14.66 8.08 0.56
CA LYS A 27 15.18 6.72 0.80
C LYS A 27 14.59 5.70 -0.18
N VAL A 28 13.31 5.81 -0.47
CA VAL A 28 12.63 4.97 -1.45
C VAL A 28 13.20 5.22 -2.86
N GLU A 29 13.46 6.47 -3.23
CA GLU A 29 14.12 6.80 -4.50
C GLU A 29 15.54 6.19 -4.59
N GLU A 30 16.32 6.28 -3.51
CA GLU A 30 17.63 5.63 -3.39
C GLU A 30 17.55 4.11 -3.56
N MET A 31 16.53 3.48 -2.97
CA MET A 31 16.29 2.04 -3.11
C MET A 31 15.99 1.63 -4.56
N ILE A 32 15.15 2.39 -5.26
CA ILE A 32 14.83 2.11 -6.68
C ILE A 32 16.09 2.25 -7.54
N ALA A 33 16.79 3.39 -7.43
CA ALA A 33 18.00 3.66 -8.21
C ALA A 33 19.10 2.64 -7.91
N GLY A 34 19.32 2.35 -6.64
CA GLY A 34 20.33 1.40 -6.18
C GLY A 34 20.02 -0.03 -6.64
N SER A 35 18.77 -0.46 -6.61
CA SER A 35 18.38 -1.82 -7.02
C SER A 35 18.60 -2.03 -8.53
N MET A 36 18.34 -1.02 -9.36
CA MET A 36 18.68 -1.06 -10.78
C MET A 36 20.18 -1.04 -11.03
N ARG A 37 20.93 -0.21 -10.29
CA ARG A 37 22.39 -0.20 -10.40
C ARG A 37 22.98 -1.57 -10.05
N ALA A 38 22.48 -2.20 -8.99
CA ALA A 38 22.89 -3.54 -8.59
C ALA A 38 22.60 -4.60 -9.68
N LEU A 39 21.49 -4.47 -10.42
CA LEU A 39 21.18 -5.33 -11.56
C LEU A 39 22.17 -5.12 -12.72
N VAL A 40 22.37 -3.87 -13.14
CA VAL A 40 23.19 -3.51 -14.31
C VAL A 40 24.66 -3.83 -14.09
N GLU A 41 25.19 -3.49 -12.91
CA GLU A 41 26.58 -3.69 -12.54
C GLU A 41 26.84 -5.10 -11.98
N ARG A 42 25.77 -5.89 -11.78
CA ARG A 42 25.80 -7.22 -11.14
C ARG A 42 26.45 -7.18 -9.74
N ASP A 43 26.19 -6.11 -9.01
CA ASP A 43 26.71 -5.90 -7.66
C ASP A 43 25.80 -6.53 -6.60
N SER A 44 26.10 -7.77 -6.23
CA SER A 44 25.41 -8.49 -5.17
C SER A 44 25.60 -7.87 -3.78
N GLU A 45 26.71 -7.18 -3.51
CA GLU A 45 26.94 -6.52 -2.22
C GLU A 45 26.06 -5.28 -2.08
N LEU A 46 25.90 -4.49 -3.15
CA LEU A 46 24.94 -3.40 -3.17
C LEU A 46 23.51 -3.91 -2.95
N ALA A 47 23.09 -4.98 -3.64
CA ALA A 47 21.76 -5.56 -3.44
C ALA A 47 21.52 -5.97 -1.98
N ARG A 48 22.48 -6.64 -1.32
CA ARG A 48 22.34 -7.01 0.12
C ARG A 48 22.29 -5.80 1.04
N ARG A 49 23.10 -4.77 0.76
CA ARG A 49 23.07 -3.52 1.53
C ARG A 49 21.72 -2.82 1.43
N LEU A 50 21.12 -2.78 0.24
CA LEU A 50 19.79 -2.19 0.04
C LEU A 50 18.68 -2.99 0.74
N ILE A 51 18.74 -4.32 0.70
CA ILE A 51 17.80 -5.16 1.46
C ILE A 51 17.87 -4.84 2.97
N ALA A 52 19.06 -4.59 3.52
CA ALA A 52 19.21 -4.19 4.92
C ALA A 52 18.85 -2.71 5.18
N PHE A 53 18.96 -1.86 4.16
CA PHE A 53 18.62 -0.44 4.26
C PHE A 53 17.10 -0.21 4.43
N ASP A 54 16.28 -1.13 3.94
CA ASP A 54 14.82 -1.11 4.05
C ASP A 54 14.30 -1.01 5.49
N ASP A 55 15.04 -1.56 6.48
CA ASP A 55 14.72 -1.42 7.92
C ASP A 55 14.59 0.07 8.35
N GLN A 56 15.27 0.99 7.65
CA GLN A 56 15.15 2.43 7.90
C GLN A 56 13.82 3.00 7.38
N ILE A 57 13.27 2.45 6.31
CA ILE A 57 11.96 2.84 5.75
C ILE A 57 10.86 2.33 6.69
N ASP A 58 10.95 1.07 7.14
CA ASP A 58 10.05 0.49 8.15
C ASP A 58 10.02 1.32 9.44
N THR A 59 11.19 1.78 9.90
CA THR A 59 11.28 2.63 11.09
C THR A 59 10.58 3.96 10.87
N LEU A 60 10.79 4.60 9.72
CA LEU A 60 10.15 5.87 9.38
C LEU A 60 8.64 5.73 9.19
N GLU A 61 8.16 4.61 8.68
CA GLU A 61 6.72 4.30 8.60
C GLU A 61 6.11 4.40 9.99
N VAL A 62 6.63 3.62 10.95
CA VAL A 62 6.10 3.56 12.31
C VAL A 62 6.16 4.93 12.99
N GLU A 63 7.29 5.62 12.90
CA GLU A 63 7.46 6.94 13.51
C GLU A 63 6.50 7.99 12.93
N THR A 64 6.28 7.97 11.61
CA THR A 64 5.39 8.93 10.93
C THR A 64 3.93 8.64 11.25
N ASP A 65 3.53 7.37 11.30
CA ASP A 65 2.19 6.94 11.71
C ASP A 65 1.88 7.33 13.15
N GLU A 66 2.82 7.10 14.08
CA GLU A 66 2.68 7.51 15.47
C GLU A 66 2.51 9.01 15.62
N LEU A 67 3.31 9.81 14.89
CA LEU A 67 3.20 11.26 14.91
C LEU A 67 1.85 11.72 14.35
N CYS A 68 1.37 11.14 13.24
CA CYS A 68 0.06 11.43 12.69
C CYS A 68 -1.07 11.17 13.70
N LEU A 69 -1.05 10.00 14.35
CA LEU A 69 -2.04 9.63 15.36
C LEU A 69 -2.00 10.56 16.58
N HIS A 70 -0.81 10.95 17.02
CA HIS A 70 -0.61 11.88 18.13
C HIS A 70 -1.21 13.26 17.84
N VAL A 71 -0.98 13.78 16.63
CA VAL A 71 -1.54 15.07 16.19
C VAL A 71 -3.06 14.97 16.12
N LEU A 72 -3.61 13.91 15.51
CA LEU A 72 -5.06 13.69 15.42
C LEU A 72 -5.72 13.65 16.80
N ALA A 73 -5.12 12.92 17.75
CA ALA A 73 -5.66 12.75 19.09
C ALA A 73 -5.63 14.04 19.92
N ARG A 74 -4.55 14.84 19.79
CA ARG A 74 -4.34 16.03 20.63
C ARG A 74 -5.00 17.30 20.09
N ARG A 75 -5.08 17.45 18.76
CA ARG A 75 -5.39 18.75 18.13
C ARG A 75 -6.78 18.80 17.49
N GLN A 76 -7.43 17.64 17.25
CA GLN A 76 -8.73 17.55 16.57
C GLN A 76 -8.79 18.41 15.28
N PRO A 77 -7.84 18.21 14.36
CA PRO A 77 -7.70 19.05 13.17
C PRO A 77 -8.94 18.95 12.27
N VAL A 78 -9.22 20.02 11.54
CA VAL A 78 -10.40 20.14 10.66
C VAL A 78 -10.00 20.54 9.25
N ALA A 79 -10.89 20.31 8.29
CA ALA A 79 -10.76 20.75 6.91
C ALA A 79 -9.41 20.41 6.25
N SER A 80 -8.55 21.39 5.98
CA SER A 80 -7.26 21.22 5.29
C SER A 80 -6.32 20.30 6.04
N ASP A 81 -6.23 20.46 7.35
CA ASP A 81 -5.21 19.77 8.15
C ASP A 81 -5.60 18.33 8.38
N LEU A 82 -6.90 18.07 8.54
CA LEU A 82 -7.43 16.71 8.57
C LEU A 82 -7.14 16.00 7.25
N ARG A 83 -7.35 16.68 6.11
CA ARG A 83 -7.01 16.11 4.80
C ARG A 83 -5.53 15.81 4.71
N PHE A 84 -4.67 16.76 5.08
CA PHE A 84 -3.22 16.56 5.12
C PHE A 84 -2.82 15.33 5.93
N LEU A 85 -3.30 15.17 7.17
CA LEU A 85 -2.97 14.02 8.01
C LEU A 85 -3.50 12.70 7.44
N THR A 86 -4.71 12.68 6.90
CA THR A 86 -5.25 11.47 6.27
C THR A 86 -4.52 11.10 4.99
N THR A 87 -4.05 12.08 4.22
CA THR A 87 -3.21 11.89 3.04
C THR A 87 -1.84 11.38 3.47
N ALA A 88 -1.21 11.98 4.49
CA ALA A 88 0.08 11.55 5.04
C ALA A 88 0.09 10.07 5.41
N LEU A 89 -0.90 9.58 6.16
CA LEU A 89 -1.01 8.16 6.54
C LEU A 89 -1.05 7.21 5.32
N LYS A 90 -1.65 7.64 4.22
CA LYS A 90 -1.73 6.82 3.00
C LYS A 90 -0.44 6.88 2.19
N LEU A 91 0.16 8.07 2.10
CA LEU A 91 1.48 8.27 1.49
C LEU A 91 2.53 7.39 2.16
N VAL A 92 2.52 7.31 3.50
CA VAL A 92 3.40 6.42 4.26
C VAL A 92 3.25 4.97 3.78
N THR A 93 2.03 4.45 3.69
CA THR A 93 1.78 3.08 3.21
C THR A 93 2.24 2.88 1.76
N ASP A 94 1.96 3.81 0.85
CA ASP A 94 2.40 3.67 -0.54
C ASP A 94 3.94 3.75 -0.65
N LEU A 95 4.62 4.58 0.14
CA LEU A 95 6.08 4.66 0.18
C LEU A 95 6.72 3.37 0.73
N GLU A 96 6.18 2.77 1.80
CA GLU A 96 6.63 1.45 2.30
C GLU A 96 6.49 0.40 1.21
N ARG A 97 5.36 0.37 0.50
CA ARG A 97 5.13 -0.58 -0.59
C ARG A 97 6.12 -0.44 -1.73
N ILE A 98 6.55 0.78 -2.04
CA ILE A 98 7.59 1.00 -3.04
C ILE A 98 8.95 0.49 -2.55
N GLY A 99 9.30 0.73 -1.28
CA GLY A 99 10.50 0.18 -0.64
C GLY A 99 10.55 -1.35 -0.73
N ASP A 100 9.45 -2.00 -0.34
CA ASP A 100 9.22 -3.45 -0.47
C ASP A 100 9.47 -3.96 -1.91
N LEU A 101 8.98 -3.25 -2.92
CA LEU A 101 9.15 -3.63 -4.33
C LEU A 101 10.61 -3.48 -4.80
N ALA A 102 11.33 -2.49 -4.27
CA ALA A 102 12.77 -2.35 -4.51
C ALA A 102 13.59 -3.45 -3.81
N VAL A 103 13.19 -3.89 -2.60
CA VAL A 103 13.75 -5.08 -1.94
C VAL A 103 13.54 -6.33 -2.79
N ASN A 104 12.31 -6.57 -3.26
CA ASN A 104 12.00 -7.70 -4.13
C ASN A 104 12.82 -7.69 -5.44
N THR A 105 13.13 -6.50 -5.95
CA THR A 105 14.04 -6.33 -7.08
C THR A 105 15.46 -6.77 -6.71
N CYS A 106 15.98 -6.34 -5.56
CA CYS A 106 17.30 -6.78 -5.06
C CYS A 106 17.38 -8.29 -4.86
N GLU A 107 16.32 -8.94 -4.36
CA GLU A 107 16.28 -10.41 -4.23
C GLU A 107 16.40 -11.10 -5.59
N ARG A 108 15.69 -10.61 -6.61
CA ARG A 108 15.82 -11.13 -7.98
C ARG A 108 17.19 -10.86 -8.59
N VAL A 109 17.81 -9.72 -8.28
CA VAL A 109 19.18 -9.40 -8.69
C VAL A 109 20.17 -10.42 -8.13
N LEU A 110 20.08 -10.77 -6.85
CA LEU A 110 20.96 -11.77 -6.24
C LEU A 110 20.88 -13.12 -6.97
N GLU A 111 19.67 -13.57 -7.29
CA GLU A 111 19.47 -14.82 -8.05
C GLU A 111 19.96 -14.72 -9.50
N LEU A 112 19.79 -13.56 -10.16
CA LEU A 112 20.28 -13.32 -11.52
C LEU A 112 21.81 -13.20 -11.59
N ASN A 113 22.45 -12.81 -10.49
CA ASN A 113 23.91 -12.69 -10.42
C ASN A 113 24.62 -14.06 -10.35
N GLU A 114 23.89 -15.12 -9.96
CA GLU A 114 24.37 -16.51 -9.96
C GLU A 114 24.30 -17.18 -11.34
N GLU A 115 23.63 -16.55 -12.30
CA GLU A 115 23.41 -17.08 -13.66
C GLU A 115 24.04 -16.19 -14.72
N GLU A 116 24.38 -16.74 -15.89
CA GLU A 116 24.89 -15.94 -17.00
C GLU A 116 23.84 -14.90 -17.46
N PRO A 117 24.26 -13.66 -17.79
CA PRO A 117 23.35 -12.65 -18.32
C PRO A 117 22.57 -13.15 -19.53
N LEU A 118 21.26 -12.89 -19.55
CA LEU A 118 20.41 -13.25 -20.69
C LEU A 118 20.59 -12.29 -21.87
N THR A 119 20.68 -10.99 -21.58
CA THR A 119 20.74 -9.91 -22.55
C THR A 119 21.23 -8.64 -21.85
N PRO A 120 21.81 -7.65 -22.56
CA PRO A 120 22.04 -6.33 -21.99
C PRO A 120 20.73 -5.70 -21.48
N TYR A 121 20.72 -5.22 -20.24
CA TYR A 121 19.54 -4.64 -19.60
C TYR A 121 19.33 -3.18 -20.05
N VAL A 122 18.85 -2.94 -21.27
CA VAL A 122 18.64 -1.56 -21.77
C VAL A 122 17.30 -0.98 -21.34
N ASP A 123 16.22 -1.78 -21.41
CA ASP A 123 14.87 -1.26 -21.18
C ASP A 123 14.48 -1.19 -19.69
N LEU A 124 15.02 -2.08 -18.84
CA LEU A 124 14.77 -2.06 -17.40
C LEU A 124 15.28 -0.78 -16.72
N PRO A 125 16.52 -0.31 -16.97
CA PRO A 125 16.98 0.98 -16.44
C PRO A 125 16.14 2.16 -16.93
N ARG A 126 15.77 2.18 -18.22
CA ARG A 126 14.90 3.23 -18.77
C ARG A 126 13.53 3.26 -18.09
N MET A 127 12.93 2.10 -17.84
CA MET A 127 11.68 1.99 -17.10
C MET A 127 11.85 2.48 -15.66
N SER A 128 12.95 2.10 -15.00
CA SER A 128 13.26 2.55 -13.64
C SER A 128 13.44 4.06 -13.54
N GLU A 129 14.15 4.70 -14.48
CA GLU A 129 14.32 6.15 -14.51
C GLU A 129 12.97 6.88 -14.62
N ARG A 130 12.05 6.35 -15.43
CA ARG A 130 10.70 6.91 -15.58
C ARG A 130 9.90 6.80 -14.29
N VAL A 131 9.94 5.63 -13.65
CA VAL A 131 9.27 5.37 -12.38
C VAL A 131 9.84 6.24 -11.25
N GLN A 132 11.17 6.39 -11.16
CA GLN A 132 11.81 7.33 -10.23
C GLN A 132 11.34 8.77 -10.48
N GLY A 133 11.22 9.17 -11.75
CA GLY A 133 10.66 10.47 -12.13
C GLY A 133 9.22 10.66 -11.64
N MET A 134 8.36 9.64 -11.73
CA MET A 134 6.99 9.69 -11.21
C MET A 134 6.95 9.90 -9.70
N VAL A 135 7.77 9.14 -8.95
CA VAL A 135 7.88 9.28 -7.48
C VAL A 135 8.37 10.69 -7.10
N ARG A 136 9.39 11.20 -7.80
CA ARG A 136 9.92 12.55 -7.54
C ARG A 136 8.89 13.63 -7.85
N GLU A 137 8.24 13.57 -9.00
CA GLU A 137 7.21 14.54 -9.41
C GLU A 137 6.04 14.59 -8.44
N VAL A 138 5.61 13.44 -7.90
CA VAL A 138 4.49 13.39 -6.98
C VAL A 138 4.84 13.92 -5.58
N LEU A 139 6.05 13.64 -5.10
CA LEU A 139 6.55 14.19 -3.83
C LEU A 139 6.76 15.70 -3.92
N ASP A 140 7.28 16.19 -5.04
CA ASP A 140 7.41 17.63 -5.25
C ASP A 140 6.02 18.31 -5.34
N ALA A 141 5.04 17.68 -5.99
CA ALA A 141 3.66 18.16 -6.03
C ALA A 141 3.05 18.25 -4.62
N PHE A 142 3.32 17.24 -3.78
CA PHE A 142 2.88 17.20 -2.39
C PHE A 142 3.44 18.40 -1.59
N VAL A 143 4.73 18.69 -1.71
CA VAL A 143 5.39 19.81 -1.01
C VAL A 143 4.90 21.16 -1.52
N ALA A 144 4.82 21.31 -2.85
CA ALA A 144 4.42 22.57 -3.46
C ALA A 144 2.92 22.85 -3.33
N GLY A 145 2.11 21.86 -2.96
CA GLY A 145 0.65 21.97 -3.01
C GLY A 145 0.13 22.13 -4.45
N ASP A 146 0.82 21.54 -5.43
CA ASP A 146 0.52 21.68 -6.85
C ASP A 146 -0.28 20.48 -7.38
N ALA A 147 -1.59 20.65 -7.47
CA ALA A 147 -2.49 19.60 -7.95
C ALA A 147 -2.33 19.31 -9.45
N ASP A 148 -1.88 20.28 -10.25
CA ASP A 148 -1.70 20.09 -11.69
C ASP A 148 -0.41 19.31 -11.94
N ARG A 149 0.62 19.49 -11.12
CA ARG A 149 1.80 18.63 -11.09
C ARG A 149 1.47 17.19 -10.72
N ALA A 150 0.68 16.98 -9.66
CA ALA A 150 0.23 15.63 -9.31
C ALA A 150 -0.57 14.97 -10.46
N ARG A 151 -1.46 15.71 -11.14
CA ARG A 151 -2.22 15.17 -12.29
C ARG A 151 -1.36 14.71 -13.46
N ARG A 152 -0.21 15.32 -13.69
CA ARG A 152 0.71 14.89 -14.76
C ARG A 152 1.24 13.48 -14.53
N VAL A 153 1.44 13.08 -13.28
CA VAL A 153 1.91 11.73 -12.93
C VAL A 153 0.92 10.66 -13.42
N LEU A 154 -0.39 10.93 -13.34
CA LEU A 154 -1.43 10.02 -13.82
C LEU A 154 -1.30 9.71 -15.32
N THR A 155 -0.77 10.64 -16.11
CA THR A 155 -0.54 10.44 -17.56
C THR A 155 0.75 9.70 -17.89
N LEU A 156 1.68 9.62 -16.93
CA LEU A 156 2.94 8.89 -17.10
C LEU A 156 2.77 7.38 -16.91
N ASP A 157 1.74 6.98 -16.19
CA ASP A 157 1.40 5.59 -15.87
C ASP A 157 1.19 4.74 -17.14
N GLU A 158 0.42 5.26 -18.11
CA GLU A 158 0.21 4.61 -19.41
C GLU A 158 1.52 4.27 -20.14
N THR A 159 2.53 5.13 -20.00
CA THR A 159 3.85 4.89 -20.60
C THR A 159 4.58 3.74 -19.90
N ILE A 160 4.41 3.58 -18.58
CA ILE A 160 5.02 2.48 -17.82
C ILE A 160 4.38 1.14 -18.21
N ASP A 161 3.05 1.10 -18.33
CA ASP A 161 2.30 -0.07 -18.80
C ASP A 161 2.74 -0.51 -20.21
N GLU A 162 2.92 0.44 -21.12
CA GLU A 162 3.41 0.16 -22.47
C GLU A 162 4.82 -0.44 -22.46
N LEU A 163 5.74 0.14 -21.68
CA LEU A 163 7.11 -0.36 -21.54
C LEU A 163 7.13 -1.77 -20.94
N TYR A 164 6.32 -2.02 -19.91
CA TYR A 164 6.15 -3.35 -19.33
C TYR A 164 5.65 -4.36 -20.37
N GLY A 165 4.62 -4.01 -21.15
CA GLY A 165 4.09 -4.87 -22.19
C GLY A 165 5.07 -5.14 -23.34
N GLN A 166 5.92 -4.18 -23.68
CA GLN A 166 7.02 -4.37 -24.64
C GLN A 166 8.06 -5.36 -24.09
N LEU A 167 8.54 -5.14 -22.86
CA LEU A 167 9.55 -6.00 -22.23
C LEU A 167 9.04 -7.43 -22.05
N PHE A 168 7.77 -7.61 -21.69
CA PHE A 168 7.16 -8.94 -21.59
C PHE A 168 7.24 -9.72 -22.91
N ARG A 169 6.91 -9.07 -24.03
CA ARG A 169 6.98 -9.69 -25.37
C ARG A 169 8.40 -10.08 -25.74
N VAL A 170 9.38 -9.22 -25.46
CA VAL A 170 10.80 -9.50 -25.69
C VAL A 170 11.29 -10.67 -24.82
N LEU A 171 10.92 -10.73 -23.55
CA LEU A 171 11.31 -11.84 -22.69
C LEU A 171 10.68 -13.18 -23.12
N LEU A 172 9.45 -13.16 -23.65
CA LEU A 172 8.83 -14.35 -24.23
C LEU A 172 9.60 -14.88 -25.44
N THR A 173 10.13 -14.04 -26.32
CA THR A 173 10.91 -14.52 -27.47
C THR A 173 12.19 -15.23 -27.01
N TYR A 174 12.88 -14.71 -25.99
CA TYR A 174 14.04 -15.39 -25.39
C TYR A 174 13.69 -16.76 -24.77
N MET A 175 12.50 -16.89 -24.17
CA MET A 175 12.03 -18.17 -23.62
C MET A 175 11.70 -19.18 -24.73
N MET A 176 11.08 -18.73 -25.82
CA MET A 176 10.71 -19.56 -26.97
C MET A 176 11.93 -20.03 -27.77
N GLU A 177 12.96 -19.19 -27.88
CA GLU A 177 14.21 -19.51 -28.56
C GLU A 177 15.00 -20.60 -27.83
N ASN A 178 15.07 -20.53 -26.49
CA ASN A 178 15.77 -21.53 -25.68
C ASN A 178 15.09 -21.72 -24.30
N PRO A 179 14.51 -22.91 -24.01
CA PRO A 179 13.87 -23.18 -22.72
C PRO A 179 14.78 -23.02 -21.49
N ARG A 180 16.11 -23.07 -21.65
CA ARG A 180 17.06 -22.77 -20.55
C ARG A 180 16.98 -21.32 -20.07
N ASN A 181 16.39 -20.43 -20.87
CA ASN A 181 16.22 -19.01 -20.52
C ASN A 181 15.02 -18.75 -19.61
N ILE A 182 14.11 -19.72 -19.43
CA ILE A 182 12.83 -19.53 -18.72
C ILE A 182 13.02 -18.92 -17.33
N PHE A 183 13.95 -19.45 -16.52
CA PHE A 183 14.17 -18.95 -15.17
C PHE A 183 14.73 -17.52 -15.16
N ARG A 184 15.76 -17.23 -15.96
CA ARG A 184 16.34 -15.87 -16.11
C ARG A 184 15.31 -14.86 -16.59
N ALA A 185 14.60 -15.19 -17.66
CA ALA A 185 13.58 -14.32 -18.24
C ALA A 185 12.41 -14.10 -17.28
N SER A 186 12.02 -15.10 -16.50
CA SER A 186 10.97 -14.97 -15.46
C SER A 186 11.38 -14.03 -14.32
N ARG A 187 12.64 -14.07 -13.89
CA ARG A 187 13.17 -13.14 -12.87
C ARG A 187 13.23 -11.70 -13.40
N LEU A 188 13.68 -11.49 -14.64
CA LEU A 188 13.63 -10.18 -15.29
C LEU A 188 12.19 -9.67 -15.45
N GLN A 189 11.26 -10.55 -15.80
CA GLN A 189 9.84 -10.22 -15.87
C GLN A 189 9.27 -9.82 -14.51
N SER A 190 9.73 -10.45 -13.43
CA SER A 190 9.33 -10.08 -12.08
C SER A 190 9.81 -8.66 -11.74
N ILE A 191 11.07 -8.34 -12.07
CA ILE A 191 11.61 -6.98 -11.88
C ILE A 191 10.82 -5.95 -12.67
N ALA A 192 10.50 -6.23 -13.94
CA ALA A 192 9.67 -5.36 -14.77
C ALA A 192 8.30 -5.11 -14.13
N LYS A 193 7.65 -6.16 -13.61
CA LYS A 193 6.37 -6.04 -12.92
C LYS A 193 6.49 -5.27 -11.61
N TYR A 194 7.61 -5.37 -10.89
CA TYR A 194 7.82 -4.56 -9.69
C TYR A 194 7.94 -3.08 -10.04
N LEU A 195 8.67 -2.71 -11.11
CA LEU A 195 8.74 -1.33 -11.58
C LEU A 195 7.37 -0.77 -11.99
N GLU A 196 6.54 -1.55 -12.69
CA GLU A 196 5.19 -1.14 -13.02
C GLU A 196 4.34 -0.88 -11.77
N ARG A 197 4.39 -1.78 -10.78
CA ARG A 197 3.68 -1.60 -9.51
C ARG A 197 4.16 -0.38 -8.72
N ILE A 198 5.42 0.02 -8.85
CA ILE A 198 5.91 1.26 -8.25
C ILE A 198 5.27 2.47 -8.97
N GLY A 199 5.10 2.40 -10.29
CA GLY A 199 4.31 3.37 -11.06
C GLY A 199 2.88 3.49 -10.52
N ASP A 200 2.18 2.37 -10.31
CA ASP A 200 0.85 2.34 -9.71
C ASP A 200 0.82 3.06 -8.34
N HIS A 201 1.79 2.78 -7.47
CA HIS A 201 1.88 3.43 -6.17
C HIS A 201 2.16 4.94 -6.28
N ALA A 202 2.99 5.38 -7.22
CA ALA A 202 3.18 6.81 -7.50
C ALA A 202 1.88 7.48 -7.99
N THR A 203 1.10 6.78 -8.82
CA THR A 203 -0.23 7.20 -9.29
C THR A 203 -1.21 7.32 -8.11
N ASN A 204 -1.25 6.34 -7.21
CA ASN A 204 -2.07 6.41 -5.99
C ASN A 204 -1.72 7.63 -5.13
N ILE A 205 -0.42 7.86 -4.89
CA ILE A 205 0.06 9.04 -4.16
C ILE A 205 -0.42 10.32 -4.86
N ALA A 206 -0.37 10.38 -6.20
CA ALA A 206 -0.78 11.55 -6.95
C ALA A 206 -2.27 11.87 -6.76
N GLU A 207 -3.12 10.84 -6.76
CA GLU A 207 -4.53 10.98 -6.47
C GLU A 207 -4.78 11.48 -5.04
N GLU A 208 -4.05 10.97 -4.05
CA GLU A 208 -4.12 11.43 -2.66
C GLU A 208 -3.67 12.90 -2.50
N VAL A 209 -2.65 13.32 -3.24
CA VAL A 209 -2.17 14.71 -3.26
C VAL A 209 -3.21 15.64 -3.89
N VAL A 210 -3.83 15.25 -5.00
CA VAL A 210 -4.92 16.04 -5.60
C VAL A 210 -6.09 16.16 -4.63
N PHE A 211 -6.46 15.08 -3.94
CA PHE A 211 -7.50 15.10 -2.92
C PHE A 211 -7.15 16.05 -1.76
N MET A 212 -5.91 16.01 -1.28
CA MET A 212 -5.43 16.89 -0.21
C MET A 212 -5.66 18.37 -0.56
N ILE A 213 -5.27 18.76 -1.77
CA ILE A 213 -5.28 20.16 -2.23
C ILE A 213 -6.69 20.61 -2.63
N LYS A 214 -7.40 19.82 -3.45
CA LYS A 214 -8.69 20.23 -4.05
C LYS A 214 -9.91 19.78 -3.24
N GLY A 215 -9.74 18.84 -2.29
CA GLY A 215 -10.84 18.25 -1.53
C GLY A 215 -11.79 17.38 -2.36
N LYS A 216 -11.41 17.03 -3.60
CA LYS A 216 -12.20 16.21 -4.53
C LYS A 216 -11.48 14.90 -4.78
N ASP A 217 -12.20 13.80 -4.60
CA ASP A 217 -11.70 12.47 -4.95
C ASP A 217 -11.75 12.33 -6.49
N ILE A 218 -10.60 11.99 -7.08
CA ILE A 218 -10.44 11.81 -8.54
C ILE A 218 -10.18 10.35 -8.93
N ARG A 219 -10.15 9.41 -7.97
CA ARG A 219 -9.78 7.99 -8.19
C ARG A 219 -10.73 7.26 -9.15
N HIS A 220 -11.89 7.86 -9.42
CA HIS A 220 -12.91 7.34 -10.34
C HIS A 220 -13.41 8.45 -11.27
N GLY A 221 -12.61 8.79 -12.28
CA GLY A 221 -12.97 9.69 -13.39
C GLY A 221 -14.13 9.25 -14.30
N GLY A 222 -15.06 8.43 -13.79
CA GLY A 222 -16.27 7.95 -14.48
C GLY A 222 -17.55 7.99 -13.63
N ALA A 223 -17.49 8.43 -12.36
CA ALA A 223 -18.69 8.54 -11.51
C ALA A 223 -18.79 9.91 -10.81
N ALA A 224 -18.34 10.97 -11.48
CA ALA A 224 -18.71 12.34 -11.13
C ALA A 224 -20.17 12.61 -11.56
N ASN A 225 -21.10 11.93 -10.88
CA ASN A 225 -22.46 12.38 -10.65
C ASN A 225 -22.85 11.99 -9.22
N LEU A 226 -22.10 12.52 -8.25
CA LEU A 226 -22.58 12.68 -6.87
C LEU A 226 -23.34 14.01 -6.68
N GLY A 227 -23.92 14.53 -7.77
CA GLY A 227 -24.96 15.56 -7.79
C GLY A 227 -26.13 15.03 -8.63
N ALA A 228 -27.32 14.97 -8.03
CA ALA A 228 -28.55 14.38 -8.57
C ALA A 228 -28.61 12.84 -8.59
N HIS A 229 -28.97 12.25 -7.46
CA HIS A 229 -29.68 10.95 -7.49
C HIS A 229 -31.05 11.17 -8.15
N PRO A 230 -31.39 10.47 -9.24
CA PRO A 230 -32.78 10.35 -9.67
C PRO A 230 -33.53 9.60 -8.56
N GLY A 231 -34.66 10.16 -8.11
CA GLY A 231 -35.41 9.69 -6.94
C GLY A 231 -35.56 8.17 -6.88
N VAL A 232 -34.76 7.54 -6.02
CA VAL A 232 -34.93 6.12 -5.67
C VAL A 232 -36.12 6.04 -4.73
N LYS A 233 -37.29 5.67 -5.28
CA LYS A 233 -38.42 5.22 -4.48
C LYS A 233 -38.00 3.97 -3.71
N GLY A 234 -37.92 4.12 -2.39
CA GLY A 234 -37.77 3.02 -1.43
C GLY A 234 -36.37 2.89 -0.86
N LEU A 235 -36.11 3.56 0.27
CA LEU A 235 -34.94 3.27 1.10
C LEU A 235 -35.00 1.81 1.61
N PRO A 236 -33.86 1.09 1.66
CA PRO A 236 -33.82 -0.27 2.18
C PRO A 236 -34.25 -0.30 3.64
N LYS A 237 -34.98 -1.35 4.05
CA LYS A 237 -35.46 -1.50 5.43
C LYS A 237 -34.32 -1.75 6.44
N GLY A 238 -33.12 -2.12 5.98
CA GLY A 238 -31.94 -2.17 6.82
C GLY A 238 -30.61 -2.31 6.08
N ILE A 239 -29.53 -1.90 6.74
CA ILE A 239 -28.15 -1.87 6.25
C ILE A 239 -27.24 -2.48 7.33
N LEU A 240 -26.38 -3.41 6.93
CA LEU A 240 -25.37 -4.05 7.81
C LEU A 240 -23.97 -3.74 7.29
N PHE A 241 -23.15 -3.09 8.12
CA PHE A 241 -21.74 -2.84 7.82
C PHE A 241 -20.86 -3.96 8.36
N LEU A 242 -20.13 -4.62 7.46
CA LEU A 242 -19.25 -5.74 7.80
C LEU A 242 -17.85 -5.53 7.23
N CYS A 243 -16.90 -5.17 8.10
CA CYS A 243 -15.49 -5.09 7.76
C CYS A 243 -14.76 -6.28 8.39
N VAL A 244 -14.16 -7.10 7.54
CA VAL A 244 -13.50 -8.36 7.94
C VAL A 244 -12.10 -8.12 8.52
N HIS A 245 -11.54 -6.92 8.32
CA HIS A 245 -10.19 -6.54 8.73
C HIS A 245 -10.16 -5.66 9.98
N ASN A 246 -11.18 -4.82 10.18
CA ASN A 246 -11.24 -3.88 11.30
C ASN A 246 -12.69 -3.51 11.66
N SER A 247 -13.16 -3.97 12.82
CA SER A 247 -14.52 -3.70 13.31
C SER A 247 -14.79 -2.21 13.58
N ALA A 248 -13.78 -1.39 13.86
CA ALA A 248 -13.94 0.04 14.06
C ALA A 248 -14.45 0.76 12.80
N ARG A 249 -14.03 0.31 11.61
CA ARG A 249 -14.55 0.86 10.33
C ARG A 249 -16.05 0.60 10.16
N SER A 250 -16.53 -0.55 10.60
CA SER A 250 -17.96 -0.87 10.58
C SER A 250 -18.78 -0.05 11.58
N GLN A 251 -18.22 0.22 12.77
CA GLN A 251 -18.88 1.05 13.77
C GLN A 251 -18.94 2.53 13.36
N MET A 252 -17.89 3.05 12.71
CA MET A 252 -17.89 4.40 12.15
C MET A 252 -18.93 4.55 11.04
N ALA A 253 -19.02 3.57 10.13
CA ALA A 253 -20.02 3.57 9.06
C ALA A 253 -21.46 3.50 9.63
N GLU A 254 -21.68 2.72 10.69
CA GLU A 254 -22.95 2.71 11.41
C GLU A 254 -23.30 4.09 12.01
N ALA A 255 -22.36 4.73 12.71
CA ALA A 255 -22.60 6.03 13.34
C ALA A 255 -22.95 7.12 12.32
N TRP A 256 -22.25 7.13 11.18
CA TRP A 256 -22.54 8.02 10.07
C TRP A 256 -23.90 7.75 9.43
N ALA A 257 -24.22 6.50 9.14
CA ALA A 257 -25.50 6.14 8.54
C ALA A 257 -26.69 6.48 9.45
N ARG A 258 -26.54 6.33 10.78
CA ARG A 258 -27.58 6.70 11.76
C ARG A 258 -27.90 8.19 11.76
N ARG A 259 -26.94 9.02 11.36
CA ARG A 259 -27.11 10.48 11.29
C ARG A 259 -27.71 10.95 9.97
N LEU A 260 -27.45 10.21 8.89
CA LEU A 260 -27.85 10.60 7.53
C LEU A 260 -29.17 9.98 7.08
N LEU A 261 -29.53 8.81 7.60
CA LEU A 261 -30.72 8.07 7.17
C LEU A 261 -31.90 8.26 8.14
N PRO A 262 -33.14 8.18 7.65
CA PRO A 262 -34.31 8.23 8.51
C PRO A 262 -34.30 7.08 9.53
N SER A 263 -34.88 7.31 10.71
CA SER A 263 -34.99 6.32 11.79
C SER A 263 -35.76 5.05 11.42
N SER A 264 -36.44 5.04 10.26
CA SER A 264 -37.12 3.87 9.70
C SER A 264 -36.16 2.82 9.09
N VAL A 265 -34.89 3.17 8.86
CA VAL A 265 -33.87 2.25 8.33
C VAL A 265 -33.11 1.59 9.48
N LYS A 266 -33.17 0.25 9.59
CA LYS A 266 -32.41 -0.49 10.60
C LYS A 266 -30.93 -0.56 10.24
N ILE A 267 -30.06 0.06 11.03
CA ILE A 267 -28.61 0.09 10.79
C ILE A 267 -27.89 -0.75 11.85
N LEU A 268 -26.96 -1.60 11.42
CA LEU A 268 -26.19 -2.51 12.26
C LEU A 268 -24.72 -2.57 11.82
N SER A 269 -23.80 -2.88 12.73
CA SER A 269 -22.41 -3.23 12.43
C SER A 269 -21.97 -4.50 13.14
N ALA A 270 -20.94 -5.17 12.61
CA ALA A 270 -20.39 -6.40 13.17
C ALA A 270 -19.65 -6.22 14.53
N GLY A 271 -19.67 -5.03 15.13
CA GLY A 271 -18.99 -4.73 16.39
C GLY A 271 -19.90 -4.17 17.50
N SER A 272 -21.20 -3.93 17.23
CA SER A 272 -22.13 -3.42 18.23
C SER A 272 -22.69 -4.57 19.09
N SER A 273 -22.47 -4.53 20.40
CA SER A 273 -23.08 -5.46 21.37
C SER A 273 -24.61 -5.43 21.25
N PHE A 274 -25.21 -6.58 20.93
CA PHE A 274 -26.65 -6.76 20.76
C PHE A 274 -27.40 -6.50 22.07
N SER A 275 -28.29 -5.50 22.11
CA SER A 275 -29.26 -5.37 23.19
C SER A 275 -30.39 -6.39 23.02
N SER A 276 -30.88 -6.91 24.15
CA SER A 276 -31.76 -8.08 24.26
C SER A 276 -33.15 -7.94 23.63
N SER A 277 -33.56 -6.76 23.15
CA SER A 277 -34.90 -6.52 22.60
C SER A 277 -35.10 -7.03 21.18
N THR A 278 -34.04 -7.31 20.42
CA THR A 278 -34.15 -7.73 19.01
C THR A 278 -34.18 -9.26 18.82
N ARG A 279 -33.95 -10.04 19.89
CA ARG A 279 -33.90 -11.51 19.83
C ARG A 279 -35.24 -12.15 19.50
N SER A 280 -36.35 -11.49 19.82
CA SER A 280 -37.70 -12.03 19.62
C SER A 280 -38.20 -11.92 18.17
N GLN A 281 -37.72 -10.95 17.39
CA GLN A 281 -38.19 -10.72 16.01
C GLN A 281 -37.48 -11.58 14.94
N MET A 282 -36.36 -12.24 15.26
CA MET A 282 -35.63 -13.10 14.32
C MET A 282 -35.99 -14.60 14.43
N LEU A 283 -36.69 -15.02 15.49
CA LEU A 283 -37.05 -16.43 15.69
C LEU A 283 -38.34 -16.86 14.98
N THR A 284 -39.09 -15.94 14.38
CA THR A 284 -40.36 -16.23 13.67
C THR A 284 -40.20 -16.43 12.16
N ALA A 285 -39.02 -16.20 11.58
CA ALA A 285 -38.74 -16.48 10.17
C ALA A 285 -37.99 -17.81 10.00
N ARG A 286 -38.64 -18.93 10.33
CA ARG A 286 -38.17 -20.27 9.93
C ARG A 286 -38.90 -20.70 8.66
N SER A 287 -38.15 -20.86 7.57
CA SER A 287 -38.44 -21.85 6.52
C SER A 287 -37.18 -22.68 6.28
N PRO A 288 -37.33 -23.98 5.92
CA PRO A 288 -36.29 -24.97 6.16
C PRO A 288 -35.33 -25.03 4.98
N MET A 289 -34.08 -24.59 5.18
CA MET A 289 -32.99 -24.97 4.29
C MET A 289 -32.09 -25.99 5.00
N ARG A 290 -31.98 -27.15 4.35
CA ARG A 290 -31.38 -28.39 4.82
C ARG A 290 -29.93 -28.20 5.27
N SER A 291 -29.62 -28.93 6.33
CA SER A 291 -28.29 -29.20 6.86
C SER A 291 -27.36 -29.82 5.81
N ARG A 292 -26.21 -29.17 5.60
CA ARG A 292 -24.90 -29.78 5.28
C ARG A 292 -23.89 -28.63 5.17
N SER A 293 -22.89 -28.62 6.06
CA SER A 293 -21.57 -27.91 5.96
C SER A 293 -21.09 -27.10 7.18
N VAL A 294 -21.59 -27.33 8.41
CA VAL A 294 -20.98 -26.68 9.60
C VAL A 294 -19.63 -27.32 10.02
N THR A 295 -19.23 -28.44 9.42
CA THR A 295 -17.99 -29.14 9.80
C THR A 295 -16.74 -28.69 9.02
N SER A 296 -16.85 -27.94 7.91
CA SER A 296 -15.66 -27.58 7.08
C SER A 296 -15.01 -26.24 7.44
N LEU A 297 -15.72 -25.30 8.06
CA LEU A 297 -15.20 -23.96 8.35
C LEU A 297 -14.25 -23.88 9.55
N ARG A 298 -14.43 -24.74 10.57
CA ARG A 298 -13.50 -24.81 11.72
C ARG A 298 -12.14 -25.41 11.34
N ALA A 299 -12.08 -26.26 10.32
CA ALA A 299 -10.83 -26.85 9.83
C ALA A 299 -9.99 -25.83 9.03
N VAL A 300 -10.63 -25.00 8.19
CA VAL A 300 -9.95 -23.99 7.37
C VAL A 300 -9.38 -22.85 8.21
N VAL A 301 -10.13 -22.39 9.22
CA VAL A 301 -9.66 -21.31 10.12
C VAL A 301 -8.51 -21.77 11.02
N ARG A 302 -8.50 -23.05 11.43
CA ARG A 302 -7.40 -23.61 12.23
C ARG A 302 -6.12 -23.83 11.41
N LYS A 303 -6.24 -24.20 10.13
CA LYS A 303 -5.10 -24.37 9.20
C LYS A 303 -4.39 -23.04 8.88
N ARG A 304 -5.15 -21.95 8.64
CA ARG A 304 -4.56 -20.62 8.38
C ARG A 304 -3.86 -20.00 9.60
N ARG A 305 -4.34 -20.28 10.83
CA ARG A 305 -3.67 -19.81 12.06
C ARG A 305 -2.34 -20.55 12.33
N SER A 306 -2.23 -21.84 11.98
CA SER A 306 -0.97 -22.58 12.09
C SER A 306 0.05 -22.19 11.02
N GLU A 307 -0.39 -21.84 9.81
CA GLU A 307 0.49 -21.37 8.73
C GLU A 307 1.08 -19.99 9.05
N ALA A 308 0.29 -19.04 9.57
CA ALA A 308 0.76 -17.70 9.96
C ALA A 308 1.78 -17.70 11.13
N THR A 309 1.66 -18.64 12.07
CA THR A 309 2.65 -18.82 13.15
C THR A 309 3.85 -19.68 12.72
N GLY A 310 3.74 -20.44 11.63
CA GLY A 310 4.86 -21.14 10.99
C GLY A 310 5.81 -20.17 10.28
N TRP A 311 5.26 -19.20 9.55
CA TRP A 311 6.03 -18.18 8.83
C TRP A 311 6.87 -17.28 9.76
N ARG A 312 6.28 -16.80 10.87
CA ARG A 312 7.02 -16.00 11.87
C ARG A 312 8.16 -16.78 12.54
N ARG A 313 7.99 -18.09 12.78
CA ARG A 313 9.04 -18.96 13.34
C ARG A 313 10.11 -19.36 12.31
N ALA A 314 9.77 -19.45 11.03
CA ALA A 314 10.72 -19.71 9.96
C ALA A 314 11.62 -18.48 9.67
N ARG A 315 11.07 -17.26 9.76
CA ARG A 315 11.84 -15.99 9.62
C ARG A 315 12.84 -15.82 10.78
N MET A 316 12.43 -16.09 12.02
CA MET A 316 13.34 -16.06 13.19
C MET A 316 14.41 -17.16 13.17
N ARG A 317 14.09 -18.38 12.71
CA ARG A 317 15.09 -19.45 12.63
C ARG A 317 16.19 -19.20 11.58
N ARG A 318 15.85 -18.54 10.47
CA ARG A 318 16.83 -18.16 9.42
C ARG A 318 17.81 -17.07 9.87
N GLN A 319 17.38 -16.16 10.76
CA GLN A 319 18.27 -15.17 11.39
C GLN A 319 19.18 -15.78 12.47
N SER A 320 18.75 -16.85 13.16
CA SER A 320 19.60 -17.53 14.16
C SER A 320 20.62 -18.51 13.54
N SER A 321 20.40 -19.00 12.32
CA SER A 321 21.31 -19.95 11.64
C SER A 321 22.45 -19.28 10.87
N SER A 322 22.42 -17.96 10.67
CA SER A 322 23.51 -17.20 10.04
C SER A 322 24.61 -16.76 11.04
N VAL A 323 24.45 -17.04 12.34
CA VAL A 323 25.40 -16.63 13.39
C VAL A 323 26.23 -17.80 13.95
N SER A 324 25.97 -19.06 13.58
CA SER A 324 26.62 -20.23 14.20
C SER A 324 27.62 -21.02 13.34
N THR A 325 27.85 -20.70 12.07
CA THR A 325 28.84 -21.38 11.22
C THR A 325 30.08 -20.52 10.99
N SER A 326 30.83 -20.28 12.06
CA SER A 326 32.21 -19.79 12.00
C SER A 326 32.99 -20.28 13.24
N ARG A 327 33.21 -21.60 13.34
CA ARG A 327 34.26 -22.18 14.20
C ARG A 327 34.87 -23.43 13.55
N VAL A 328 36.07 -23.22 13.01
CA VAL A 328 37.30 -24.01 13.12
C VAL A 328 37.21 -25.54 12.98
N SER A 329 38.00 -26.08 12.04
CA SER A 329 38.81 -27.28 12.27
C SER A 329 40.15 -27.11 11.56
N ILE A 330 41.21 -27.44 12.31
CA ILE A 330 42.64 -27.41 11.98
C ILE A 330 42.97 -28.43 10.90
#